data_AF-A0A2H1EIR5-F1
#
_entry.id   AF-A0A2H1EIR5-F1
#
_cell.length_a   1.000
_cell.length_b   1.000
_cell.length_c   1.000
_cell.angle_alpha   90.00
_cell.angle_beta   90.00
_cell.angle_gamma   90.00
#
_symmetry.space_group_name_H-M   'P 1'
#
loop_
_entity.id
_entity.type
_entity.pdbx_description
1 polymer ?
#
loop_
_entity_poly.entity_id
_entity_poly.type
_entity_poly.pdbx_seq_one_letter_code
_entity_poly.pdbx_strand_id
1 'polypeptide(L)' 'MWLAKTRVSITIDDKIAKAIELYYREKIKIAAEKGESIPKLSNIYEEIIEKGWEKSFQKKK' A
#
# COMPACT_ATOMS: atom_id res chain seq x y z
N MET A 1 21.70 0.13 13.70
CA MET A 1 21.21 -0.94 12.81
C MET A 1 20.66 -0.29 11.55
N TRP A 2 21.27 -0.50 10.39
CA TRP A 2 20.69 -0.10 9.12
C TRP A 2 19.60 -1.14 8.79
N LEU A 3 18.32 -0.73 8.80
CA LEU A 3 17.25 -1.55 8.25
C LEU A 3 17.56 -1.75 6.76
N ALA A 4 18.05 -2.94 6.40
CA ALA A 4 18.32 -3.26 5.01
C ALA A 4 17.00 -3.16 4.23
N LYS A 5 16.89 -2.14 3.39
CA LYS A 5 15.71 -1.91 2.57
C LYS A 5 15.60 -3.07 1.58
N THR A 6 14.73 -4.03 1.89
CA THR A 6 14.58 -5.25 1.10
C THR A 6 13.61 -4.97 -0.04
N ARG A 7 14.08 -5.09 -1.28
CA ARG A 7 13.21 -4.96 -2.44
C ARG A 7 12.44 -6.25 -2.63
N VAL A 8 11.11 -6.19 -2.48
CA VAL A 8 10.22 -7.33 -2.75
C VAL A 8 9.53 -7.10 -4.09
N SER A 9 9.57 -8.10 -4.95
CA SER A 9 8.82 -8.13 -6.21
C SER A 9 7.71 -9.16 -6.08
N ILE A 10 6.47 -8.73 -6.22
CA ILE A 10 5.29 -9.59 -6.16
C ILE A 10 4.54 -9.51 -7.47
N THR A 11 4.05 -10.65 -7.95
CA THR A 11 3.10 -10.69 -9.05
C THR A 11 1.70 -10.58 -8.47
N ILE A 12 0.93 -9.62 -8.93
CA ILE A 12 -0.47 -9.42 -8.55
C ILE A 12 -1.37 -9.56 -9.77
N ASP A 13 -2.61 -10.01 -9.54
CA ASP A 13 -3.64 -10.07 -10.57
C ASP A 13 -4.01 -8.65 -11.06
N ASP A 14 -4.42 -8.53 -12.32
CA ASP A 14 -4.80 -7.25 -12.95
C ASP A 14 -5.91 -6.53 -12.16
N LYS A 15 -6.89 -7.26 -11.62
CA LYS A 15 -7.97 -6.67 -10.82
C LYS A 15 -7.43 -6.04 -9.54
N ILE A 16 -6.45 -6.71 -8.92
CA ILE A 16 -5.80 -6.20 -7.71
C ILE A 16 -4.94 -4.98 -8.06
N ALA A 17 -4.20 -5.02 -9.16
CA ALA A 17 -3.43 -3.86 -9.63
C ALA A 17 -4.32 -2.62 -9.84
N LYS A 18 -5.46 -2.79 -10.52
CA LYS A 18 -6.45 -1.71 -10.71
C LYS A 18 -7.06 -1.22 -9.41
N ALA A 19 -7.36 -2.11 -8.47
CA ALA A 19 -7.89 -1.73 -7.17
C ALA A 19 -6.88 -0.87 -6.37
N ILE A 20 -5.60 -1.22 -6.41
CA ILE A 20 -4.52 -0.45 -5.76
C ILE A 20 -4.36 0.92 -6.41
N GLU A 21 -4.40 1.00 -7.75
CA GLU A 21 -4.32 2.26 -8.47
C GLU A 21 -5.49 3.19 -8.14
N LEU A 22 -6.72 2.66 -8.12
CA LEU A 22 -7.92 3.43 -7.74
C LEU A 22 -7.81 3.95 -6.31
N TYR A 23 -7.40 3.09 -5.36
CA TYR A 23 -7.19 3.47 -3.97
C TYR A 23 -6.14 4.58 -3.83
N TYR A 24 -5.04 4.47 -4.58
CA TYR A 24 -4.00 5.51 -4.58
C TYR A 24 -4.54 6.84 -5.10
N ARG A 25 -5.28 6.81 -6.20
CA ARG A 25 -5.87 8.01 -6.82
C ARG A 25 -6.84 8.71 -5.88
N GLU A 26 -7.66 7.97 -5.14
CA GLU A 26 -8.53 8.53 -4.10
C GLU A 26 -7.71 9.21 -2.99
N LYS A 27 -6.65 8.57 -2.48
CA LYS A 27 -5.78 9.21 -1.49
C LYS A 27 -5.13 10.49 -2.00
N ILE A 28 -4.67 10.51 -3.26
CA ILE A 28 -4.12 11.73 -3.88
C ILE A 28 -5.17 12.83 -3.90
N LYS A 29 -6.39 12.49 -4.34
CA LYS A 29 -7.49 13.45 -4.43
C LYS A 29 -7.81 14.05 -3.05
N ILE A 30 -7.94 13.21 -2.03
CA ILE A 30 -8.21 13.66 -0.65
C ILE A 30 -7.08 14.52 -0.12
N ALA A 31 -5.82 14.13 -0.34
CA ALA A 31 -4.65 14.91 0.09
C ALA A 31 -4.61 16.28 -0.62
N ALA A 32 -4.88 16.32 -1.92
CA ALA A 32 -4.95 17.56 -2.68
C ALA A 32 -6.10 18.47 -2.22
N GLU A 33 -7.27 17.91 -1.94
CA GLU A 33 -8.43 18.67 -1.41
C GLU A 33 -8.17 19.23 -0.01
N LYS A 34 -7.41 18.52 0.82
CA LYS A 34 -7.06 18.94 2.19
C LYS A 34 -5.81 19.82 2.27
N GLY A 35 -5.07 19.99 1.16
CA GLY A 35 -3.77 20.65 1.16
C GLY A 35 -2.67 19.86 1.88
N GLU A 36 -2.84 18.55 2.05
CA GLU A 36 -1.86 17.66 2.67
C GLU A 36 -0.85 17.11 1.65
N SER A 37 0.26 16.57 2.17
CA SER A 37 1.30 16.00 1.32
C SER A 37 0.81 14.75 0.60
N ILE A 38 0.96 14.72 -0.72
CA ILE A 38 0.54 13.58 -1.53
C ILE A 38 1.40 12.37 -1.19
N PRO A 39 0.81 11.23 -0.77
CA PRO A 39 1.58 10.04 -0.45
C PRO A 39 2.27 9.48 -1.70
N LYS A 40 3.43 8.84 -1.51
CA LYS A 40 4.09 8.09 -2.58
C LYS A 40 3.40 6.74 -2.76
N LEU A 41 3.33 6.26 -3.99
CA LEU A 41 2.77 4.95 -4.30
C LEU A 41 3.46 3.81 -3.50
N SER A 42 4.78 3.92 -3.26
CA SER A 42 5.53 2.97 -2.43
C SER A 42 4.97 2.83 -1.02
N ASN A 43 4.60 3.95 -0.37
CA ASN A 43 3.98 3.92 0.96
C ASN A 43 2.64 3.19 0.97
N ILE A 44 1.88 3.26 -0.13
CA ILE A 44 0.60 2.55 -0.27
C ILE A 44 0.82 1.05 -0.34
N TYR A 45 1.80 0.59 -1.11
CA TYR A 45 2.15 -0.83 -1.13
C TYR A 45 2.62 -1.32 0.25
N GLU A 46 3.42 -0.53 0.95
CA GLU A 46 3.85 -0.84 2.32
C GLU A 46 2.64 -0.96 3.26
N GLU A 47 1.71 0.00 3.26
CA GLU A 47 0.47 -0.07 4.05
C GLU A 47 -0.39 -1.30 3.72
N ILE A 48 -0.53 -1.63 2.43
CA ILE A 48 -1.31 -2.79 1.99
C ILE A 48 -0.64 -4.09 2.44
N ILE A 49 0.68 -4.18 2.33
CA ILE A 49 1.45 -5.35 2.76
C ILE A 49 1.33 -5.50 4.29
N GLU A 50 1.52 -4.43 5.06
CA GLU A 50 1.37 -4.44 6.52
C GLU A 50 -0.03 -4.90 6.94
N LYS A 51 -1.09 -4.27 6.40
CA LYS A 51 -2.48 -4.65 6.72
C LYS A 51 -2.85 -6.06 6.26
N GLY A 52 -2.36 -6.47 5.09
CA GLY A 52 -2.58 -7.81 4.54
C GLY A 52 -1.88 -8.89 5.35
N TRP A 53 -0.68 -8.59 5.85
CA TRP A 53 0.13 -9.47 6.68
C TRP A 53 -0.48 -9.63 8.08
N GLU A 54 -0.93 -8.53 8.71
CA GLU A 54 -1.61 -8.56 10.01
C GLU A 54 -2.90 -9.40 9.96
N LYS A 55 -3.72 -9.23 8.91
CA LYS A 55 -4.95 -10.04 8.73
C LYS A 55 -4.66 -11.52 8.51
N SER A 56 -3.56 -11.85 7.83
CA SER A 56 -3.17 -13.25 7.58
C SER A 56 -2.63 -13.91 8.86
N PHE A 57 -1.97 -13.13 9.72
CA PHE A 57 -1.46 -13.63 11.01
C PHE A 57 -2.58 -13.85 12.04
N GLN A 58 -3.60 -13.00 12.05
CA GLN A 58 -4.77 -13.19 12.93
C GLN A 58 -5.64 -14.40 12.57
N LYS A 59 -5.51 -14.97 11.37
CA LYS A 59 -6.28 -16.16 10.96
C LYS A 59 -5.75 -17.48 11.52
N LYS A 60 -4.65 -17.47 12.29
CA LYS A 60 -4.19 -18.62 13.08
C LYS A 60 -4.60 -18.45 14.55
N LYS A 61 -5.88 -18.64 14.88
CA LYS A 61 -6.29 -18.97 16.24
C LYS A 61 -7.60 -19.75 16.24
#